data_AF-A0A2G9TRM2-F1
#
_entry.id   AF-A0A2G9TRM2-F1
#
_cell.length_a   1.000
_cell.length_b   1.000
_cell.length_c   1.000
_cell.angle_alpha   90.00
_cell.angle_beta   90.00
_cell.angle_gamma   90.00
#
_symmetry.space_group_name_H-M   'P 1'
#
loop_
_entity.id
_entity.type
_entity.pdbx_description
1 polymer ?
#
loop_
_entity_poly.entity_id
_entity_poly.type
_entity_poly.pdbx_seq_one_letter_code
_entity_poly.pdbx_strand_id
1 'polypeptide(L)'
;MYILQRTVMGRIFLPCSLVAESKNSLQVEILERTSISPSNVLIRKDENDSDEQTAIDENRLVLIDFEFGFYNYRALEISNTLAECGMTYGIEKHPFYEVNLDLMEDESLSRMFCGAYLDQLYKDHDTLEKRKRHLLTSDRDEDLKMLMAEARRFLPLQHFFWGIWNIICVQELGSIQGIDFAAHAKDRFIMYYRFKSNMYNY
;
A
#
# COMPACT_ATOMS: atom_id res chain seq x y z
N MET A 1 17.68 5.63 3.14
CA MET A 1 16.75 4.62 2.58
C MET A 1 16.59 4.79 1.07
N TYR A 2 16.12 5.95 0.59
CA TYR A 2 15.95 6.30 -0.84
C TYR A 2 17.11 5.93 -1.80
N ILE A 3 18.36 6.30 -1.48
CA ILE A 3 19.52 6.01 -2.37
C ILE A 3 19.80 4.50 -2.43
N LEU A 4 19.52 3.78 -1.35
CA LEU A 4 19.77 2.34 -1.21
C LEU A 4 18.70 1.51 -1.93
N GLN A 5 17.43 1.93 -1.85
CA GLN A 5 16.33 1.32 -2.59
C GLN A 5 16.54 1.38 -4.11
N ARG A 6 16.93 2.54 -4.66
CA ARG A 6 17.24 2.66 -6.10
C ARG A 6 18.38 1.76 -6.57
N THR A 7 19.38 1.52 -5.71
CA THR A 7 20.55 0.68 -6.06
C THR A 7 20.17 -0.79 -6.15
N VAL A 8 19.32 -1.27 -5.23
CA VAL A 8 18.81 -2.65 -5.23
C VAL A 8 17.76 -2.84 -6.33
N MET A 9 16.83 -1.89 -6.47
CA MET A 9 15.78 -1.95 -7.50
C MET A 9 16.36 -1.91 -8.91
N GLY A 10 17.34 -1.04 -9.21
CA GLY A 10 17.98 -0.99 -10.52
C GLY A 10 18.75 -2.26 -10.91
N ARG A 11 19.06 -3.13 -9.95
CA ARG A 11 19.71 -4.44 -10.19
C ARG A 11 18.71 -5.60 -10.30
N ILE A 12 17.53 -5.48 -9.71
CA ILE A 12 16.55 -6.58 -9.57
C ILE A 12 15.33 -6.38 -10.48
N PHE A 13 14.85 -5.15 -10.62
CA PHE A 13 13.68 -4.79 -11.40
C PHE A 13 14.09 -3.91 -12.59
N LEU A 14 13.86 -4.44 -13.80
CA LEU A 14 14.02 -3.68 -15.06
C LEU A 14 13.02 -2.51 -15.10
N PRO A 15 13.34 -1.38 -15.78
CA PRO A 15 12.40 -0.28 -15.95
C PRO A 15 11.09 -0.79 -16.58
N CYS A 16 9.97 -0.46 -15.94
CA CYS A 16 8.64 -0.92 -16.31
C CYS A 16 8.19 -0.26 -17.62
N SER A 17 8.44 -0.92 -18.75
CA SER A 17 7.95 -0.54 -20.09
C SER A 17 7.07 -1.66 -20.66
N LEU A 18 5.95 -1.94 -20.01
CA LEU A 18 4.92 -2.85 -20.52
C LEU A 18 3.55 -2.19 -20.43
N VAL A 19 2.95 -1.94 -21.60
CA VAL A 19 1.51 -1.67 -21.74
C VAL A 19 0.82 -3.03 -21.75
N ALA A 20 0.05 -3.33 -20.70
CA ALA A 20 -0.75 -4.55 -20.63
C ALA A 20 -2.20 -4.23 -21.03
N GLU A 21 -2.72 -4.93 -22.04
CA GLU A 21 -4.16 -5.00 -22.33
C GLU A 21 -4.76 -6.19 -21.58
N SER A 22 -5.72 -5.92 -20.68
CA SER A 22 -6.43 -6.95 -19.92
C SER A 22 -7.30 -7.82 -20.84
N LYS A 23 -7.13 -9.15 -20.73
CA LYS A 23 -7.93 -10.18 -21.43
C LYS A 23 -8.86 -10.99 -20.51
N ASN A 24 -8.93 -10.69 -19.21
CA ASN A 24 -9.71 -11.50 -18.25
C ASN A 24 -10.74 -10.64 -17.50
N SER A 25 -12.00 -11.07 -17.54
CA SER A 25 -13.19 -10.32 -17.10
C SER A 25 -13.45 -10.32 -15.59
N LEU A 26 -12.50 -10.77 -14.76
CA LEU A 26 -12.70 -11.00 -13.32
C LEU A 26 -11.79 -10.17 -12.41
N GLN A 27 -10.86 -9.38 -12.95
CA GLN A 27 -9.87 -8.65 -12.14
C GLN A 27 -9.55 -7.28 -12.77
N VAL A 28 -9.45 -6.26 -11.91
CA VAL A 28 -9.10 -4.89 -12.32
C VAL A 28 -7.60 -4.71 -12.11
N GLU A 29 -6.86 -4.58 -13.20
CA GLU A 29 -5.44 -4.23 -13.17
C GLU A 29 -5.29 -2.72 -13.38
N ILE A 30 -4.65 -2.04 -12.42
CA ILE A 30 -4.40 -0.58 -12.46
C ILE A 30 -2.91 -0.35 -12.25
N LEU A 31 -2.36 0.73 -12.82
CA LEU A 31 -1.01 1.18 -12.46
C LEU A 31 -0.99 1.48 -10.95
N GLU A 32 -0.28 0.63 -10.20
CA GLU A 32 -0.16 0.72 -8.75
C GLU A 32 1.24 1.12 -8.36
N ARG A 33 1.37 1.70 -7.17
CA ARG A 33 2.66 2.11 -6.61
C ARG A 33 3.26 1.05 -5.69
N THR A 34 2.48 0.05 -5.27
CA THR A 34 2.79 -1.10 -4.40
C THR A 34 3.57 -0.81 -3.11
N SER A 35 3.84 0.46 -2.81
CA SER A 35 4.72 0.96 -1.75
C SER A 35 4.19 2.24 -1.11
N ILE A 36 2.87 2.48 -1.15
CA ILE A 36 2.28 3.60 -0.41
C ILE A 36 2.53 3.38 1.09
N SER A 37 3.33 4.28 1.65
CA SER A 37 3.62 4.41 3.08
C SER A 37 3.53 5.90 3.44
N PRO A 38 3.34 6.26 4.73
CA PRO A 38 3.26 7.66 5.14
C PRO A 38 4.46 8.51 4.67
N SER A 39 5.65 7.92 4.55
CA SER A 39 6.84 8.61 4.04
C SER A 39 6.79 8.96 2.55
N ASN A 40 5.93 8.31 1.75
CA ASN A 40 5.78 8.56 0.32
C ASN A 40 4.61 9.52 0.00
N VAL A 41 3.99 10.09 1.02
CA VAL A 41 2.93 11.10 0.91
C VAL A 41 3.44 12.41 1.49
N LEU A 42 3.63 13.42 0.64
CA LEU A 42 4.06 14.75 1.05
C LEU A 42 2.90 15.73 1.05
N ILE A 43 2.95 16.72 1.93
CA ILE A 43 2.05 17.87 1.94
C ILE A 43 2.81 19.05 1.33
N ARG A 44 2.32 19.61 0.23
CA ARG A 44 2.85 20.86 -0.32
C ARG A 44 2.65 21.97 0.71
N LYS A 45 3.70 22.72 1.06
CA LYS A 45 3.58 23.92 1.91
C LYS A 45 3.01 25.09 1.11
N ASP A 46 2.09 25.82 1.71
CA ASP A 46 1.65 27.13 1.23
C ASP A 46 2.31 28.23 2.06
N GLU A 47 2.50 29.42 1.46
CA GLU A 47 3.17 30.55 2.11
C GLU A 47 2.42 31.08 3.36
N ASN A 48 1.15 30.71 3.52
CA ASN A 48 0.27 31.14 4.62
C ASN A 48 0.06 30.07 5.71
N ASP A 49 0.77 28.93 5.66
CA ASP A 49 0.62 27.89 6.67
C ASP A 49 1.13 28.36 8.04
N SER A 50 0.22 28.46 9.01
CA SER A 50 0.56 28.50 10.43
C SER A 50 0.73 27.08 10.97
N ASP A 51 1.60 26.88 11.96
CA ASP A 51 1.91 25.55 12.55
C ASP A 51 0.69 24.86 13.22
N GLU A 52 -0.48 25.52 13.29
CA GLU A 52 -1.71 25.04 13.96
C GLU A 52 -2.81 24.55 12.98
N GLN A 53 -2.53 24.40 11.69
CA GLN A 53 -3.54 23.93 10.72
C GLN A 53 -3.92 22.46 10.98
N THR A 54 -5.14 22.23 11.50
CA THR A 54 -5.65 20.91 11.89
C THR A 54 -6.34 20.14 10.75
N ALA A 55 -6.66 20.81 9.64
CA ALA A 55 -7.25 20.19 8.45
C ALA A 55 -6.31 20.33 7.25
N ILE A 56 -5.90 19.21 6.68
CA ILE A 56 -5.07 19.15 5.48
C ILE A 56 -5.98 19.18 4.24
N ASP A 57 -5.74 20.10 3.31
CA ASP A 57 -6.39 20.09 2.00
C ASP A 57 -5.86 18.93 1.15
N GLU A 58 -6.77 18.08 0.68
CA GLU A 58 -6.46 16.91 -0.15
C GLU A 58 -5.71 17.27 -1.44
N ASN A 59 -5.93 18.47 -1.99
CA ASN A 59 -5.25 18.94 -3.20
C ASN A 59 -3.76 19.23 -2.99
N ARG A 60 -3.31 19.29 -1.73
CA ARG A 60 -1.92 19.52 -1.35
C ARG A 60 -1.16 18.21 -1.12
N LEU A 61 -1.85 17.08 -1.09
CA LEU A 61 -1.22 15.77 -1.00
C LEU A 61 -0.54 15.42 -2.32
N VAL A 62 0.76 15.17 -2.25
CA VAL A 62 1.58 14.78 -3.39
C VAL A 62 2.18 13.42 -3.10
N LEU A 63 1.91 12.48 -4.00
CA LEU A 63 2.48 11.15 -3.95
C LEU A 63 3.81 11.15 -4.70
N ILE A 64 4.85 10.66 -4.05
CA ILE A 64 6.21 10.58 -4.57
C ILE A 64 6.69 9.13 -4.65
N ASP A 65 7.89 8.97 -5.19
CA ASP A 65 8.66 7.71 -5.18
C ASP A 65 7.97 6.48 -5.78
N PHE A 66 7.92 6.43 -7.11
CA PHE A 66 7.22 5.39 -7.87
C PHE A 66 8.15 4.22 -8.23
N GLU A 67 9.17 3.95 -7.41
CA GLU A 67 10.17 2.94 -7.72
C GLU A 67 9.63 1.51 -7.76
N PHE A 68 8.52 1.25 -7.04
CA PHE A 68 7.74 0.01 -7.14
C PHE A 68 6.46 0.17 -7.98
N GLY A 69 6.42 1.16 -8.87
CA GLY A 69 5.27 1.46 -9.71
C GLY A 69 5.12 0.48 -10.89
N PHE A 70 4.07 -0.35 -10.90
CA PHE A 70 3.74 -1.23 -12.03
C PHE A 70 2.24 -1.61 -12.03
N TYR A 71 1.72 -2.13 -13.15
CA TYR A 71 0.32 -2.60 -13.22
C TYR A 71 0.10 -3.80 -12.30
N ASN A 72 -0.89 -3.71 -11.42
CA ASN A 72 -1.19 -4.75 -10.45
C ASN A 72 -2.68 -4.78 -10.08
N TYR A 73 -3.08 -5.70 -9.18
CA TYR A 73 -4.44 -5.79 -8.66
C TYR A 73 -4.70 -4.72 -7.60
N ARG A 74 -5.77 -3.90 -7.73
CA ARG A 74 -6.02 -2.76 -6.79
C ARG A 74 -5.98 -3.14 -5.32
N ALA A 75 -6.36 -4.39 -5.03
CA ALA A 75 -6.34 -4.99 -3.71
C ALA A 75 -4.94 -4.98 -3.08
N LEU A 76 -3.87 -5.08 -3.87
CA LEU A 76 -2.49 -5.02 -3.41
C LEU A 76 -2.16 -3.64 -2.85
N GLU A 77 -2.41 -2.56 -3.58
CA GLU A 77 -2.20 -1.21 -3.04
C GLU A 77 -3.03 -0.93 -1.77
N ILE A 78 -4.32 -1.30 -1.80
CA ILE A 78 -5.22 -1.08 -0.65
C ILE A 78 -4.74 -1.89 0.55
N SER A 79 -4.41 -3.17 0.35
CA SER A 79 -3.88 -4.03 1.42
C SER A 79 -2.51 -3.59 1.92
N ASN A 80 -1.66 -3.02 1.07
CA ASN A 80 -0.39 -2.43 1.48
C ASN A 80 -0.64 -1.24 2.41
N THR A 81 -1.61 -0.38 2.08
CA THR A 81 -2.00 0.73 2.96
C THR A 81 -2.48 0.25 4.33
N LEU A 82 -3.26 -0.84 4.37
CA LEU A 82 -3.68 -1.47 5.64
C LEU A 82 -2.52 -2.12 6.40
N ALA A 83 -1.52 -2.67 5.71
CA ALA A 83 -0.32 -3.17 6.37
C ALA A 83 0.50 -2.02 6.96
N GLU A 84 0.67 -0.93 6.22
CA GLU A 84 1.50 0.21 6.62
C GLU A 84 0.84 1.08 7.71
N CYS A 85 -0.48 1.08 7.86
CA CYS A 85 -1.13 1.82 8.96
C CYS A 85 -0.74 1.28 10.35
N GLY A 86 -0.38 0.00 10.44
CA GLY A 86 0.13 -0.62 11.65
C GLY A 86 1.65 -0.60 11.78
N MET A 87 2.37 0.08 10.89
CA MET A 87 3.83 0.16 10.94
C MET A 87 4.28 1.59 11.24
N THR A 88 5.07 1.77 12.30
CA THR A 88 5.72 3.05 12.60
C THR A 88 7.22 2.90 12.46
N TYR A 89 7.84 3.63 11.53
CA TYR A 89 9.28 3.60 11.29
C TYR A 89 10.00 4.82 11.88
N GLY A 90 11.33 4.72 12.03
CA GLY A 90 12.16 5.85 12.50
C GLY A 90 12.17 6.00 14.02
N ILE A 91 11.83 4.93 14.74
CA ILE A 91 11.91 4.90 16.21
C ILE A 91 13.38 4.78 16.63
N GLU A 92 13.79 5.43 17.72
CA GLU A 92 15.19 5.41 18.18
C GLU A 92 15.65 4.03 18.66
N LYS A 93 14.71 3.26 19.22
CA LYS A 93 14.97 1.96 19.82
C LYS A 93 15.00 0.88 18.75
N HIS A 94 16.00 -0.01 18.81
CA HIS A 94 16.05 -1.25 18.01
C HIS A 94 14.72 -2.03 18.14
N PRO A 95 14.11 -2.52 17.04
CA PRO A 95 14.65 -2.62 15.67
C PRO A 95 14.42 -1.40 14.76
N PHE A 96 14.16 -0.22 15.34
CA PHE A 96 13.93 1.08 14.70
C PHE A 96 12.55 1.25 14.04
N TYR A 97 11.64 0.34 14.36
CA TYR A 97 10.23 0.42 14.01
C TYR A 97 9.37 -0.26 15.08
N GLU A 98 8.08 0.03 15.07
CA GLU A 98 7.05 -0.60 15.90
C GLU A 98 5.91 -1.14 15.04
N VAL A 99 5.28 -2.21 15.52
CA VAL A 99 4.17 -2.89 14.86
C VAL A 99 2.94 -2.83 15.74
N ASN A 100 1.83 -2.37 15.19
CA ASN A 100 0.52 -2.35 15.83
C ASN A 100 -0.47 -3.15 14.97
N LEU A 101 -0.72 -4.40 15.38
CA LEU A 101 -1.62 -5.31 14.68
C LEU A 101 -3.08 -4.87 14.76
N ASP A 102 -3.48 -4.21 15.85
CA ASP A 102 -4.85 -3.75 16.05
C ASP A 102 -5.23 -2.71 14.99
N LEU A 103 -4.30 -1.82 14.63
CA LEU A 103 -4.51 -0.85 13.54
C LEU A 103 -4.61 -1.52 12.18
N MET A 104 -3.84 -2.59 11.93
CA MET A 104 -3.93 -3.34 10.67
C MET A 104 -5.29 -4.06 10.55
N GLU A 105 -5.84 -4.53 11.67
CA GLU A 105 -7.11 -5.26 11.76
C GLU A 105 -8.33 -4.33 11.95
N ASP A 106 -8.12 -3.03 12.13
CA ASP A 106 -9.19 -2.07 12.41
C ASP A 106 -10.14 -1.92 11.21
N GLU A 107 -11.39 -2.34 11.42
CA GLU A 107 -12.45 -2.26 10.42
C GLU A 107 -12.94 -0.83 10.17
N SER A 108 -12.82 0.07 11.15
CA SER A 108 -13.17 1.48 10.99
C SER A 108 -12.15 2.20 10.10
N LEU A 109 -10.85 1.92 10.28
CA LEU A 109 -9.79 2.45 9.42
C LEU A 109 -9.89 1.89 8.01
N SER A 110 -10.12 0.59 7.86
CA SER A 110 -10.34 -0.03 6.55
C SER A 110 -11.56 0.59 5.84
N ARG A 111 -12.68 0.75 6.55
CA ARG A 111 -13.89 1.40 6.01
C ARG A 111 -13.64 2.85 5.60
N MET A 112 -12.90 3.61 6.41
CA MET A 112 -12.56 5.00 6.11
C MET A 112 -11.75 5.09 4.82
N PHE A 113 -10.65 4.33 4.73
CA PHE A 113 -9.78 4.35 3.56
C PHE A 113 -10.47 3.82 2.29
N CYS A 114 -11.07 2.63 2.36
CA CYS A 114 -11.80 2.06 1.22
C CYS A 114 -12.99 2.93 0.81
N GLY A 115 -13.66 3.59 1.76
CA GLY A 115 -14.74 4.53 1.50
C GLY A 115 -14.27 5.75 0.72
N ALA A 116 -13.19 6.40 1.16
CA ALA A 116 -12.60 7.54 0.46
C ALA A 116 -12.11 7.15 -0.95
N TYR A 117 -11.45 5.99 -1.07
CA TYR A 117 -11.04 5.44 -2.35
C TYR A 117 -12.23 5.21 -3.29
N LEU A 118 -13.31 4.60 -2.78
CA LEU A 118 -14.53 4.34 -3.55
C LEU A 118 -15.22 5.63 -4.01
N ASP A 119 -15.31 6.62 -3.13
CA ASP A 119 -15.90 7.92 -3.46
C ASP A 119 -15.14 8.61 -4.59
N GLN A 120 -13.80 8.57 -4.54
CA GLN A 120 -12.98 9.10 -5.63
C GLN A 120 -13.16 8.28 -6.92
N LEU A 121 -13.17 6.96 -6.82
CA LEU A 121 -13.38 6.07 -7.97
C LEU A 121 -14.74 6.31 -8.65
N TYR A 122 -15.78 6.61 -7.87
CA TYR A 122 -17.12 6.96 -8.38
C TYR A 122 -17.15 8.33 -9.08
N LYS A 123 -16.37 9.30 -8.59
CA LYS A 123 -16.21 10.62 -9.24
C LYS A 123 -15.50 10.49 -10.58
N ASP A 124 -14.41 9.72 -10.63
CA ASP A 124 -13.59 9.53 -11.83
C ASP A 124 -14.29 8.65 -12.90
N HIS A 125 -15.21 7.80 -12.46
CA HIS A 125 -16.01 6.93 -13.31
C HIS A 125 -17.50 7.24 -13.15
N ASP A 126 -17.89 8.37 -13.71
CA ASP A 126 -19.24 8.93 -13.67
C ASP A 126 -20.33 8.09 -14.36
N THR A 127 -19.97 7.25 -15.34
CA THR A 127 -20.93 6.40 -16.07
C THR A 127 -20.90 4.94 -15.62
N LEU A 128 -22.06 4.27 -15.72
CA LEU A 128 -22.21 2.85 -15.40
C LEU A 128 -21.21 1.98 -16.19
N GLU A 129 -20.99 2.28 -17.47
CA GLU A 129 -20.06 1.52 -18.32
C GLU A 129 -18.60 1.69 -17.87
N LYS A 130 -18.21 2.89 -17.42
CA LYS A 130 -16.88 3.08 -16.82
C LYS A 130 -16.75 2.32 -15.51
N ARG A 131 -17.78 2.37 -14.64
CA ARG A 131 -17.81 1.68 -13.34
C ARG A 131 -17.70 0.17 -13.45
N LYS A 132 -18.40 -0.45 -14.41
CA LYS A 132 -18.31 -1.90 -14.67
C LYS A 132 -16.89 -2.37 -15.00
N ARG A 133 -16.05 -1.52 -15.63
CA ARG A 133 -14.63 -1.85 -15.88
C ARG A 133 -13.81 -1.97 -14.59
N HIS A 134 -14.30 -1.37 -13.50
CA HIS A 134 -13.73 -1.48 -12.16
C HIS A 134 -14.52 -2.45 -11.27
N LEU A 135 -15.33 -3.32 -11.88
CA LEU A 135 -16.19 -4.30 -11.19
C LEU A 135 -17.17 -3.68 -10.18
N LEU A 136 -17.56 -2.42 -10.39
CA LEU A 136 -18.49 -1.71 -9.53
C LEU A 136 -19.93 -1.97 -9.97
N THR A 137 -20.80 -2.22 -9.00
CA THR A 137 -22.22 -2.55 -9.16
C THR A 137 -23.13 -1.31 -9.22
N SER A 138 -22.60 -0.14 -8.82
CA SER A 138 -23.37 1.10 -8.53
C SER A 138 -24.20 1.05 -7.25
N ASP A 139 -24.15 -0.05 -6.49
CA ASP A 139 -24.50 -0.08 -5.08
C ASP A 139 -23.23 0.22 -4.27
N ARG A 140 -23.18 1.40 -3.67
CA ARG A 140 -22.00 1.87 -2.93
C ARG A 140 -21.69 0.98 -1.72
N ASP A 141 -22.69 0.43 -1.05
CA ASP A 141 -22.48 -0.37 0.16
C ASP A 141 -21.99 -1.78 -0.21
N GLU A 142 -22.46 -2.34 -1.32
CA GLU A 142 -21.93 -3.60 -1.87
C GLU A 142 -20.49 -3.43 -2.36
N ASP A 143 -20.22 -2.38 -3.13
CA ASP A 143 -18.89 -2.08 -3.67
C ASP A 143 -17.86 -1.82 -2.55
N LEU A 144 -18.27 -1.14 -1.48
CA LEU A 144 -17.41 -0.92 -0.32
C LEU A 144 -17.04 -2.22 0.39
N LYS A 145 -18.02 -3.11 0.61
CA LYS A 145 -17.77 -4.43 1.21
C LYS A 145 -16.84 -5.27 0.33
N MET A 146 -17.02 -5.22 -0.98
CA MET A 146 -16.14 -5.88 -1.94
C MET A 146 -14.71 -5.37 -1.82
N LEU A 147 -14.49 -4.04 -1.83
CA LEU A 147 -13.15 -3.46 -1.71
C LEU A 147 -12.47 -3.80 -0.38
N MET A 148 -13.21 -3.77 0.73
CA MET A 148 -12.67 -4.16 2.03
C MET A 148 -12.29 -5.65 2.04
N ALA A 149 -13.12 -6.53 1.47
CA ALA A 149 -12.82 -7.96 1.35
C ALA A 149 -11.60 -8.24 0.47
N GLU A 150 -11.49 -7.56 -0.68
CA GLU A 150 -10.31 -7.61 -1.54
C GLU A 150 -9.04 -7.22 -0.76
N ALA A 151 -9.07 -6.11 -0.03
CA ALA A 151 -7.93 -5.67 0.77
C ALA A 151 -7.54 -6.69 1.85
N ARG A 152 -8.51 -7.26 2.57
CA ARG A 152 -8.26 -8.28 3.59
C ARG A 152 -7.67 -9.56 3.00
N ARG A 153 -8.16 -10.00 1.83
CA ARG A 153 -7.66 -11.18 1.13
C ARG A 153 -6.18 -11.05 0.76
N PHE A 154 -5.75 -9.86 0.35
CA PHE A 154 -4.38 -9.59 -0.12
C PHE A 154 -3.40 -9.16 0.97
N LEU A 155 -3.87 -8.79 2.16
CA LEU A 155 -3.03 -8.40 3.30
C LEU A 155 -1.85 -9.35 3.60
N PRO A 156 -2.02 -10.68 3.71
CA PRO A 156 -0.88 -11.57 3.92
C PRO A 156 0.15 -11.50 2.78
N LEU A 157 -0.29 -11.34 1.52
CA LEU A 157 0.61 -11.29 0.38
C LEU A 157 1.56 -10.08 0.45
N GLN A 158 1.11 -8.95 1.01
CA GLN A 158 1.96 -7.79 1.24
C GLN A 158 3.07 -8.05 2.25
N HIS A 159 2.72 -8.70 3.37
CA HIS A 159 3.72 -9.09 4.35
C HIS A 159 4.71 -10.09 3.78
N PHE A 160 4.26 -11.03 2.93
CA PHE A 160 5.15 -11.96 2.25
C PHE A 160 6.12 -11.24 1.28
N PHE A 161 5.58 -10.34 0.44
CA PHE A 161 6.37 -9.54 -0.51
C PHE A 161 7.47 -8.75 0.20
N TRP A 162 7.08 -7.96 1.21
CA TRP A 162 8.04 -7.16 1.96
C TRP A 162 8.99 -8.02 2.79
N GLY A 163 8.55 -9.17 3.30
CA GLY A 163 9.44 -10.14 3.96
C GLY A 163 10.58 -10.60 3.06
N ILE A 164 10.27 -10.96 1.80
CA ILE A 164 11.29 -11.32 0.80
C ILE A 164 12.18 -10.11 0.47
N TRP A 165 11.59 -8.94 0.26
CA TRP A 165 12.34 -7.73 -0.03
C TRP A 165 13.38 -7.42 1.05
N ASN A 166 13.01 -7.56 2.33
CA ASN A 166 13.95 -7.38 3.43
C ASN A 166 15.08 -8.43 3.43
N ILE A 167 14.82 -9.69 3.08
CA ILE A 167 15.88 -10.71 2.93
C ILE A 167 16.89 -10.27 1.86
N ILE A 168 16.39 -9.78 0.73
CA ILE A 168 17.24 -9.26 -0.36
C ILE A 168 18.07 -8.07 0.16
N CYS A 169 17.47 -7.14 0.91
CA CYS A 169 18.21 -6.03 1.50
C CYS A 169 19.32 -6.49 2.47
N VAL A 170 19.09 -7.52 3.28
CA VAL A 170 20.14 -8.11 4.12
C VAL A 170 21.32 -8.60 3.27
N GLN A 171 21.04 -9.24 2.13
CA GLN A 171 22.07 -9.80 1.23
C GLN A 171 22.84 -8.71 0.47
N GLU A 172 22.12 -7.73 -0.09
CA GLU A 172 22.69 -6.73 -1.00
C GLU A 172 23.27 -5.51 -0.29
N LEU A 173 22.72 -5.16 0.87
CA LEU A 173 23.05 -3.91 1.58
C LEU A 173 23.74 -4.13 2.94
N GLY A 174 23.68 -5.36 3.48
CA GLY A 174 24.20 -5.66 4.80
C GLY A 174 23.51 -4.85 5.91
N SER A 175 24.29 -4.47 6.95
CA SER A 175 23.78 -3.66 8.05
C SER A 175 23.76 -2.18 7.68
N ILE A 176 22.57 -1.59 7.65
CA ILE A 176 22.37 -0.15 7.41
C ILE A 176 21.85 0.49 8.69
N GLN A 177 22.32 1.71 8.98
CA GLN A 177 21.80 2.49 10.09
C GLN A 177 20.35 2.92 9.84
N GLY A 178 19.47 2.71 10.83
CA GLY A 178 18.09 3.18 10.81
C GLY A 178 17.01 2.13 10.53
N ILE A 179 17.38 0.89 10.21
CA ILE A 179 16.45 -0.26 10.19
C ILE A 179 17.21 -1.58 10.28
N ASP A 180 16.70 -2.52 11.08
CA ASP A 180 17.17 -3.91 11.07
C ASP A 180 16.33 -4.74 10.08
N PHE A 181 16.85 -4.92 8.85
CA PHE A 181 16.17 -5.69 7.81
C PHE A 181 15.95 -7.15 8.18
N ALA A 182 16.82 -7.77 8.99
CA ALA A 182 16.65 -9.17 9.39
C ALA A 182 15.50 -9.32 10.39
N ALA A 183 15.44 -8.42 11.38
CA ALA A 183 14.30 -8.35 12.30
C ALA A 183 13.01 -8.04 11.54
N HIS A 184 13.03 -7.05 10.64
CA HIS A 184 11.88 -6.66 9.84
C HIS A 184 11.38 -7.79 8.93
N ALA A 185 12.27 -8.52 8.26
CA ALA A 185 11.91 -9.71 7.48
C ALA A 185 11.16 -10.73 8.34
N LYS A 186 11.68 -11.04 9.52
CA LYS A 186 11.08 -12.02 10.44
C LYS A 186 9.67 -11.58 10.86
N ASP A 187 9.49 -10.33 11.27
CA ASP A 187 8.19 -9.83 11.71
C ASP A 187 7.18 -9.79 10.56
N ARG A 188 7.61 -9.42 9.35
CA ARG A 188 6.76 -9.51 8.14
C ARG A 188 6.34 -10.96 7.87
N PHE A 189 7.21 -11.96 7.98
CA PHE A 189 6.77 -13.36 7.82
C PHE A 189 5.84 -13.85 8.94
N ILE A 190 6.05 -13.41 10.19
CA ILE A 190 5.11 -13.70 11.29
C ILE A 190 3.72 -13.16 10.94
N MET A 191 3.64 -11.93 10.45
CA MET A 191 2.38 -11.32 10.02
C MET A 191 1.77 -12.03 8.80
N TYR A 192 2.58 -12.46 7.83
CA TYR A 192 2.09 -13.31 6.73
C TYR A 192 1.34 -14.53 7.26
N TYR A 193 1.94 -15.27 8.21
CA TYR A 193 1.29 -16.46 8.79
C TYR A 193 0.08 -16.11 9.66
N ARG A 194 0.11 -14.97 10.38
CA ARG A 194 -1.05 -14.47 11.14
C ARG A 194 -2.25 -14.25 10.22
N PHE A 195 -2.05 -13.56 9.10
CA PHE A 195 -3.12 -13.18 8.19
C PHE A 195 -3.41 -14.19 7.08
N LYS A 196 -2.66 -15.31 7.03
CA LYS A 196 -2.74 -16.29 5.94
C LYS A 196 -4.16 -16.83 5.71
N SER A 197 -4.95 -17.00 6.76
CA SER A 197 -6.34 -17.45 6.66
C SER A 197 -7.20 -16.50 5.82
N ASN A 198 -6.87 -15.20 5.77
CA ASN A 198 -7.64 -14.22 4.99
C ASN A 198 -7.63 -14.53 3.50
N MET A 199 -6.58 -15.17 2.98
CA MET A 199 -6.51 -15.58 1.57
C MET A 199 -7.64 -16.54 1.18
N TYR A 200 -8.16 -17.30 2.15
CA TYR A 200 -9.17 -18.35 1.94
C TYR A 200 -10.55 -17.94 2.45
N ASN A 201 -10.62 -17.01 3.41
CA ASN A 201 -11.86 -16.62 4.09
C ASN A 201 -12.64 -15.52 3.36
N TYR A 202 -11.91 -14.62 2.69
CA TYR A 202 -12.47 -13.63 1.79
C TYR A 202 -12.41 -14.18 0.39
#